data_AF-A0A388QLT8-F1
#
_entry.id   AF-A0A388QLT8-F1
#
_cell.length_a   1.000
_cell.length_b   1.000
_cell.length_c   1.000
_cell.angle_alpha   90.00
_cell.angle_beta   90.00
_cell.angle_gamma   90.00
#
_symmetry.space_group_name_H-M   'P 1'
#
loop_
_entity.id
_entity.type
_entity.pdbx_description
1 polymer ?
#
loop_
_entity_poly.entity_id
_entity_poly.type
_entity_poly.pdbx_seq_one_letter_code
_entity_poly.pdbx_strand_id
1 'polypeptide(L)'
;MKKIEAIIRRSTYPIIIGELSSMGYSIIDKRNLEDSKIFDKQLISKAGSTNIKTIPLSKIELVVSEKDARQVINLISKKSGFSVNQGGKIFISEMEEIVDMNTLNAQHDLESEEIFLSPKPITKRSRLIPLQKFTLNKLEKTYENNKEKLQTDYRIKSFSDFVNHCIMGYLPTIEKQLKHTTVVYGNNFHEF
;
A
#
# COMPACT_ATOMS: atom_id res chain seq x y z
N MET A 1 -5.33 -1.53 0.24
CA MET A 1 -6.40 -0.50 0.25
C MET A 1 -7.53 -1.01 1.09
N LYS A 2 -8.18 -0.11 1.83
CA LYS A 2 -9.32 -0.48 2.67
C LYS A 2 -10.54 0.36 2.28
N LYS A 3 -11.66 -0.32 2.06
CA LYS A 3 -12.98 0.30 2.04
C LYS A 3 -13.45 0.47 3.49
N ILE A 4 -13.79 1.69 3.86
CA ILE A 4 -14.36 2.02 5.16
C ILE A 4 -15.83 2.34 4.94
N GLU A 5 -16.70 1.63 5.65
CA GLU A 5 -18.12 1.97 5.76
C GLU A 5 -18.43 2.35 7.19
N ALA A 6 -18.95 3.55 7.41
CA ALA A 6 -19.25 4.02 8.75
C ALA A 6 -20.71 4.46 8.88
N ILE A 7 -21.35 4.03 9.95
CA ILE A 7 -22.64 4.56 10.38
C ILE A 7 -22.36 5.73 11.31
N ILE A 8 -22.87 6.90 10.98
CA ILE A 8 -22.68 8.15 11.73
C ILE A 8 -24.03 8.85 11.97
N ARG A 9 -24.07 9.79 12.92
CA ARG A 9 -25.23 10.69 13.03
C ARG A 9 -25.30 11.59 11.81
N ARG A 10 -26.50 11.80 11.27
CA ARG A 10 -26.69 12.65 10.08
C ARG A 10 -26.19 14.08 10.29
N SER A 11 -26.31 14.59 11.52
CA SER A 11 -25.88 15.94 11.89
C SER A 11 -24.37 16.14 11.86
N THR A 12 -23.57 15.08 12.02
CA THR A 12 -22.10 15.19 12.06
C THR A 12 -21.45 15.04 10.69
N TYR A 13 -22.22 14.64 9.67
CA TYR A 13 -21.73 14.48 8.30
C TYR A 13 -20.97 15.70 7.76
N PRO A 14 -21.45 16.96 7.88
CA PRO A 14 -20.74 18.13 7.36
C PRO A 14 -19.35 18.34 7.97
N ILE A 15 -19.20 17.97 9.25
CA ILE A 15 -17.92 18.09 9.98
C ILE A 15 -16.94 17.04 9.45
N ILE A 16 -17.43 15.80 9.32
CA ILE A 16 -16.60 14.67 8.86
C ILE A 16 -16.14 14.88 7.41
N ILE A 17 -17.03 15.29 6.50
CA ILE A 17 -16.63 15.56 5.11
C ILE A 17 -15.62 16.71 5.02
N GLY A 18 -15.80 17.79 5.80
CA GLY A 18 -14.86 18.90 5.82
C GLY A 18 -13.45 18.47 6.24
N GLU A 19 -13.33 17.67 7.30
CA GLU A 19 -12.04 17.16 7.74
C GLU A 19 -11.44 16.15 6.74
N LEU A 20 -12.25 15.22 6.20
CA LEU A 20 -11.78 14.25 5.20
C LEU A 20 -11.29 14.92 3.92
N SER A 21 -12.03 15.92 3.41
CA SER A 21 -11.62 16.68 2.22
C SER A 21 -10.36 17.50 2.46
N SER A 22 -10.15 18.04 3.67
CA SER A 22 -8.90 18.71 4.03
C SER A 22 -7.68 17.78 4.03
N MET A 23 -7.92 16.48 4.24
CA MET A 23 -6.90 15.43 4.15
C MET A 23 -6.76 14.84 2.74
N GLY A 24 -7.53 15.34 1.76
CA GLY A 24 -7.50 14.86 0.37
C GLY A 24 -8.40 13.65 0.08
N TYR A 25 -9.25 13.23 1.02
CA TYR A 25 -10.18 12.11 0.81
C TYR A 25 -11.56 12.57 0.36
N SER A 26 -12.16 11.78 -0.53
CA SER A 26 -13.54 11.96 -0.99
C SER A 26 -14.43 10.81 -0.52
N ILE A 27 -15.69 11.12 -0.26
CA ILE A 27 -16.71 10.12 0.08
C ILE A 27 -17.32 9.60 -1.22
N ILE A 28 -17.37 8.28 -1.37
CA ILE A 28 -17.87 7.59 -2.56
C ILE A 28 -19.39 7.49 -2.52
N ASP A 29 -19.93 7.07 -1.37
CA ASP A 29 -21.37 6.93 -1.17
C ASP A 29 -21.80 7.52 0.16
N LYS A 30 -23.00 8.10 0.17
CA LYS A 30 -23.67 8.60 1.36
C LYS A 30 -25.15 8.26 1.26
N ARG A 31 -25.63 7.45 2.20
CA ARG A 31 -27.04 7.08 2.30
C ARG A 31 -27.61 7.39 3.66
N ASN A 32 -28.83 7.88 3.67
CA ASN A 32 -29.59 8.11 4.90
C ASN A 32 -30.27 6.79 5.31
N LEU A 33 -30.15 6.44 6.60
CA LEU A 33 -30.81 5.26 7.15
C LEU A 33 -32.14 5.69 7.76
N GLU A 34 -33.22 5.05 7.35
CA GLU A 34 -34.59 5.37 7.82
C GLU A 34 -35.05 4.41 8.92
N ASP A 35 -34.76 3.11 8.79
CA ASP A 35 -35.23 2.06 9.73
C ASP A 35 -34.14 1.57 10.72
N SER A 36 -33.29 2.46 11.23
CA SER A 36 -32.24 2.04 12.16
C SER A 36 -32.78 1.75 13.56
N LYS A 37 -32.54 0.54 14.09
CA LYS A 37 -32.85 0.15 15.48
C LYS A 37 -31.86 0.72 16.53
N ILE A 38 -31.17 1.81 16.20
CA ILE A 38 -30.21 2.47 17.07
C ILE A 38 -30.91 3.66 17.72
N PHE A 39 -31.00 3.62 19.04
CA PHE A 39 -31.75 4.60 19.80
C PHE A 39 -30.88 5.33 20.82
N ASP A 40 -31.25 6.57 21.11
CA ASP A 40 -30.67 7.33 22.22
C ASP A 40 -31.53 7.17 23.47
N LYS A 41 -30.87 7.04 24.63
CA LYS A 41 -31.56 7.04 25.92
C LYS A 41 -31.82 8.48 26.31
N GLN A 42 -33.08 8.92 26.24
CA GLN A 42 -33.43 10.27 26.70
C GLN A 42 -33.31 10.35 28.22
N LEU A 43 -32.56 11.35 28.69
CA LEU A 43 -32.38 11.67 30.12
C LEU A 43 -33.63 12.26 30.77
N ILE A 44 -34.58 12.78 29.99
CA ILE A 44 -35.78 13.45 30.48
C ILE A 44 -37.01 12.67 30.01
N SER A 45 -37.55 11.87 30.91
CA SER A 45 -38.81 11.15 30.73
C SER A 45 -39.98 12.11 30.98
N LYS A 46 -40.68 12.54 29.92
CA LYS A 46 -42.02 13.13 30.06
C LYS A 46 -43.03 12.01 30.25
N ALA A 47 -44.01 12.21 31.14
CA ALA A 47 -45.05 11.22 31.43
C ALA A 47 -45.72 10.74 30.13
N GLY A 48 -45.66 9.44 29.87
CA GLY A 48 -46.27 8.79 28.70
C GLY A 48 -45.35 8.55 27.49
N SER A 49 -44.10 9.00 27.48
CA SER A 49 -43.16 8.71 26.38
C SER A 49 -42.19 7.56 26.73
N THR A 50 -41.99 6.63 25.81
CA THR A 50 -40.83 5.72 25.87
C THR A 50 -39.54 6.55 25.89
N ASN A 51 -38.61 6.27 26.81
CA ASN A 51 -37.31 6.99 26.96
C ASN A 51 -36.33 6.78 25.80
N ILE A 52 -36.85 6.49 24.61
CA ILE A 52 -36.16 5.99 23.44
C ILE A 52 -36.42 7.00 22.32
N LYS A 53 -35.37 7.72 21.91
CA LYS A 53 -35.43 8.64 20.77
C LYS A 53 -34.79 7.99 19.55
N THR A 54 -35.47 8.02 18.41
CA THR A 54 -34.88 7.66 17.11
C THR A 54 -33.78 8.65 16.74
N ILE A 55 -32.63 8.14 16.33
CA ILE A 55 -31.50 8.95 15.91
C ILE A 55 -31.46 8.95 14.38
N PRO A 56 -31.46 10.10 13.70
CA PRO A 56 -31.27 10.14 12.25
C PRO A 56 -29.82 9.76 11.92
N LEU A 57 -29.64 8.64 11.22
CA LEU A 57 -28.35 8.11 10.85
C LEU A 57 -28.07 8.24 9.35
N SER A 58 -26.80 8.21 9.02
CA SER A 58 -26.29 8.12 7.65
C SER A 58 -25.15 7.10 7.59
N LYS A 59 -25.13 6.30 6.53
CA LYS A 59 -23.99 5.48 6.15
C LYS A 59 -23.12 6.26 5.18
N ILE A 60 -21.83 6.29 5.43
CA ILE A 60 -20.82 6.84 4.51
C ILE A 60 -19.87 5.73 4.08
N GLU A 61 -19.45 5.76 2.82
CA GLU A 61 -18.50 4.82 2.24
C GLU A 61 -17.35 5.59 1.61
N LEU A 62 -16.12 5.18 1.89
CA LEU A 62 -14.91 5.75 1.30
C LEU A 62 -13.85 4.66 1.15
N VAL A 63 -12.94 4.85 0.20
CA VAL A 63 -11.77 4.00 0.06
C VAL A 63 -10.54 4.82 0.38
N VAL A 64 -9.65 4.23 1.16
CA VAL A 64 -8.42 4.86 1.64
C VAL A 64 -7.25 3.91 1.52
N SER A 65 -6.05 4.48 1.55
CA SER A 65 -4.83 3.68 1.62
C SER A 65 -4.79 2.89 2.94
N GLU A 66 -4.09 1.76 2.93
CA GLU A 66 -3.82 0.95 4.13
C GLU A 66 -3.20 1.80 5.25
N LYS A 67 -2.26 2.67 4.88
CA LYS A 67 -1.48 3.53 5.80
C LYS A 67 -2.38 4.53 6.53
N ASP A 68 -3.33 5.11 5.81
CA ASP A 68 -4.18 6.19 6.33
C ASP A 68 -5.48 5.67 6.97
N ALA A 69 -5.83 4.39 6.75
CA ALA A 69 -7.04 3.78 7.27
C ALA A 69 -7.21 4.00 8.77
N ARG A 70 -6.13 3.82 9.56
CA ARG A 70 -6.18 3.97 11.03
C ARG A 70 -6.51 5.40 11.46
N GLN A 71 -5.93 6.38 10.77
CA GLN A 71 -6.17 7.81 11.03
C GLN A 71 -7.62 8.18 10.70
N VAL A 72 -8.11 7.73 9.55
CA VAL A 72 -9.48 8.00 9.08
C VAL A 72 -10.52 7.34 10.01
N ILE A 73 -10.29 6.10 10.45
CA ILE A 73 -11.14 5.42 11.43
C ILE A 73 -11.21 6.21 12.74
N ASN A 74 -10.06 6.70 13.24
CA ASN A 74 -10.00 7.46 14.48
C ASN A 74 -10.76 8.79 14.37
N LEU A 75 -10.62 9.48 13.23
CA LEU A 75 -11.33 10.72 12.93
C LEU A 75 -12.84 10.51 12.92
N ILE A 76 -13.31 9.51 12.16
CA ILE A 76 -14.73 9.17 12.08
C ILE A 76 -15.25 8.78 13.46
N SER A 77 -14.54 7.94 14.20
CA SER A 77 -14.94 7.52 15.55
C SER A 77 -15.18 8.72 16.48
N LYS A 78 -14.21 9.64 16.56
CA LYS A 78 -14.27 10.85 17.40
C LYS A 78 -15.39 11.82 17.01
N LYS A 79 -15.69 11.92 15.71
CA LYS A 79 -16.63 12.91 15.15
C LYS A 79 -17.99 12.33 14.79
N SER A 80 -18.18 11.01 14.91
CA SER A 80 -19.40 10.27 14.55
C SER A 80 -20.65 10.75 15.30
N GLY A 81 -20.46 11.37 16.47
CA GLY A 81 -21.53 11.81 17.35
C GLY A 81 -22.08 10.70 18.25
N PHE A 82 -21.45 9.53 18.28
CA PHE A 82 -21.80 8.45 19.20
C PHE A 82 -20.95 8.51 20.47
N SER A 83 -21.57 8.23 21.62
CA SER A 83 -20.83 7.93 22.85
C SER A 83 -20.39 6.47 22.88
N VAL A 84 -19.49 6.10 23.82
CA VAL A 84 -18.86 4.78 23.93
C VAL A 84 -19.86 3.61 23.95
N ASN A 85 -21.10 3.86 24.40
CA ASN A 85 -22.15 2.84 24.52
C ASN A 85 -23.28 3.00 23.48
N GLN A 86 -23.15 3.91 22.52
CA GLN A 86 -24.13 4.11 21.45
C GLN A 86 -23.63 3.45 20.16
N GLY A 87 -24.50 2.66 19.52
CA GLY A 87 -24.20 1.65 18.50
C GLY A 87 -23.69 2.12 17.13
N GLY A 88 -22.86 3.16 17.07
CA GLY A 88 -22.07 3.45 15.89
C GLY A 88 -21.18 2.25 15.53
N LYS A 89 -21.17 1.88 14.25
CA LYS A 89 -20.34 0.79 13.73
C LYS A 89 -19.55 1.28 12.54
N ILE A 90 -18.29 0.83 12.47
CA ILE A 90 -17.41 1.02 11.33
C ILE A 90 -17.07 -0.38 10.82
N PHE A 91 -17.33 -0.62 9.56
CA PHE A 91 -16.97 -1.83 8.84
C PHE A 91 -15.75 -1.51 7.96
N ILE A 92 -14.79 -2.43 7.95
CA ILE A 92 -13.56 -2.30 7.20
C ILE A 92 -13.49 -3.51 6.28
N SER A 93 -13.37 -3.28 4.99
CA SER A 93 -13.22 -4.33 3.98
C SER A 93 -11.94 -4.11 3.21
N GLU A 94 -11.22 -5.19 2.92
CA GLU A 94 -10.02 -5.16 2.11
C GLU A 94 -10.38 -5.04 0.63
N MET A 95 -9.73 -4.13 -0.08
CA MET A 95 -9.90 -3.91 -1.51
C MET A 95 -8.58 -4.21 -2.22
N GLU A 96 -8.66 -5.04 -3.26
CA GLU A 96 -7.49 -5.44 -4.06
C GLU A 96 -7.06 -4.32 -5.02
N GLU A 97 -8.02 -3.67 -5.69
CA GLU A 97 -7.74 -2.66 -6.71
C GLU A 97 -8.86 -1.62 -6.82
N ILE A 98 -8.52 -0.44 -7.33
CA ILE A 98 -9.46 0.59 -7.79
C ILE A 98 -9.12 0.85 -9.24
N VAL A 99 -10.10 0.67 -10.13
CA VAL A 99 -9.94 0.95 -11.56
C VAL A 99 -10.62 2.27 -11.89
N ASP A 100 -9.89 3.20 -12.48
CA ASP A 100 -10.48 4.41 -13.07
C ASP A 100 -11.19 4.05 -14.37
N MET A 101 -12.50 4.32 -14.45
CA MET A 101 -13.33 4.01 -15.61
C MET A 101 -12.90 4.74 -16.88
N ASN A 102 -12.29 5.92 -16.77
CA ASN A 102 -11.89 6.71 -17.94
C ASN A 102 -10.55 6.26 -18.51
N THR A 103 -9.59 5.92 -17.64
CA THR A 103 -8.23 5.56 -18.05
C THR A 103 -7.99 4.07 -18.09
N LEU A 104 -8.87 3.26 -17.48
CA LEU A 104 -8.71 1.82 -17.20
C LEU A 104 -7.44 1.49 -16.42
N ASN A 105 -6.83 2.49 -15.78
CA ASN A 105 -5.66 2.29 -14.95
C ASN A 105 -6.11 1.72 -13.61
N ALA A 106 -5.54 0.57 -13.24
CA ALA A 106 -5.71 -0.01 -11.93
C ALA A 106 -4.72 0.66 -10.96
N GLN A 107 -5.27 1.29 -9.93
CA GLN A 107 -4.52 1.68 -8.75
C GLN A 107 -4.63 0.53 -7.75
N HIS A 108 -3.52 -0.08 -7.42
CA HIS A 108 -3.40 -0.93 -6.25
C HIS A 108 -2.80 -0.07 -5.15
N ASP A 109 -3.26 -0.23 -3.89
CA ASP A 109 -2.25 -0.21 -2.84
C ASP A 109 -1.47 -1.48 -3.10
N LEU A 110 -0.48 -1.36 -3.97
CA LEU A 110 0.81 -1.78 -3.50
C LEU A 110 0.87 -1.12 -2.14
N GLU A 111 0.82 -1.91 -1.06
CA GLU A 111 1.77 -1.59 -0.02
C GLU A 111 2.98 -1.18 -0.82
N SER A 112 3.35 0.09 -0.71
CA SER A 112 4.76 0.24 -0.65
C SER A 112 5.11 -0.79 0.44
N GLU A 113 5.57 -1.99 0.05
CA GLU A 113 6.97 -2.08 -0.25
C GLU A 113 7.46 -0.63 -0.44
N GLU A 114 7.60 0.06 0.69
CA GLU A 114 8.89 0.03 1.23
C GLU A 114 9.64 -1.21 0.65
N ILE A 115 10.09 -1.10 -0.62
CA ILE A 115 11.41 -0.56 -0.80
C ILE A 115 11.59 0.41 0.39
N PHE A 116 11.87 -0.10 1.60
CA PHE A 116 13.22 -0.43 1.88
C PHE A 116 14.02 -0.23 0.57
N LEU A 117 14.13 1.05 0.14
CA LEU A 117 15.34 1.80 0.26
C LEU A 117 15.81 1.39 1.63
N SER A 118 16.34 0.17 1.67
CA SER A 118 16.86 -0.48 2.85
C SER A 118 17.70 0.65 3.39
N PRO A 119 17.36 1.22 4.56
CA PRO A 119 17.70 2.59 4.89
C PRO A 119 19.18 2.77 4.60
N LYS A 120 19.54 3.38 3.44
CA LYS A 120 20.80 3.09 2.69
C LYS A 120 21.59 2.00 3.40
N PRO A 121 21.27 0.69 3.21
CA PRO A 121 21.27 -0.30 4.29
C PRO A 121 22.39 0.06 5.22
N ILE A 122 22.13 0.67 6.40
CA ILE A 122 23.22 1.18 7.27
C ILE A 122 24.17 0.02 7.29
N THR A 123 25.29 0.16 6.58
CA THR A 123 25.93 -1.04 6.05
C THR A 123 26.44 -1.72 7.29
N LYS A 124 25.74 -2.77 7.75
CA LYS A 124 26.32 -3.81 8.57
C LYS A 124 27.49 -4.21 7.70
N ARG A 125 28.68 -3.70 8.04
CA ARG A 125 29.85 -3.60 7.14
C ARG A 125 29.79 -4.72 6.14
N SER A 126 29.38 -4.41 4.91
CA SER A 126 29.12 -5.46 3.93
C SER A 126 30.38 -6.30 3.85
N ARG A 127 30.28 -7.62 4.13
CA ARG A 127 31.41 -8.56 4.03
C ARG A 127 31.95 -8.67 2.60
N LEU A 128 31.25 -8.08 1.63
CA LEU A 128 31.70 -8.02 0.25
C LEU A 128 32.97 -7.19 0.10
N ILE A 129 33.93 -7.74 -0.63
CA ILE A 129 35.15 -7.04 -1.01
C ILE A 129 34.83 -5.91 -2.01
N PRO A 130 35.70 -4.88 -2.15
CA PRO A 130 35.45 -3.73 -3.02
C PRO A 130 35.04 -4.09 -4.45
N LEU A 131 35.67 -5.13 -5.04
CA LEU A 131 35.35 -5.60 -6.39
C LEU A 131 33.91 -6.14 -6.48
N GLN A 132 33.47 -6.93 -5.51
CA GLN A 132 32.10 -7.45 -5.47
C GLN A 132 31.07 -6.32 -5.37
N LYS A 133 31.37 -5.27 -4.58
CA LYS A 133 30.52 -4.08 -4.50
C LYS A 133 30.45 -3.32 -5.82
N PHE A 134 31.58 -3.14 -6.48
CA PHE A 134 31.65 -2.49 -7.80
C PHE A 134 30.84 -3.26 -8.84
N THR A 135 31.02 -4.59 -8.90
CA THR A 135 30.29 -5.46 -9.82
C THR A 135 28.78 -5.39 -9.57
N LEU A 136 28.33 -5.49 -8.31
CA LEU A 136 26.91 -5.39 -7.98
C LEU A 136 26.32 -4.04 -8.38
N ASN A 137 27.00 -2.93 -8.10
CA ASN A 137 26.54 -1.60 -8.49
C ASN A 137 26.45 -1.45 -10.01
N LYS A 138 27.42 -2.00 -10.76
CA LYS A 138 27.38 -2.00 -12.23
C LYS A 138 26.20 -2.84 -12.77
N LEU A 139 25.95 -4.01 -12.17
CA LEU A 139 24.81 -4.87 -12.55
C LEU A 139 23.48 -4.20 -12.24
N GLU A 140 23.36 -3.54 -11.09
CA GLU A 140 22.16 -2.82 -10.67
C GLU A 140 21.82 -1.69 -11.66
N LYS A 141 22.81 -0.85 -12.02
CA LYS A 141 22.63 0.17 -13.06
C LYS A 141 22.22 -0.42 -14.41
N THR A 142 22.82 -1.55 -14.79
CA THR A 142 22.51 -2.21 -16.06
C THR A 142 21.09 -2.78 -16.06
N TYR A 143 20.65 -3.35 -14.94
CA TYR A 143 19.30 -3.88 -14.76
C TYR A 143 18.25 -2.76 -14.87
N GLU A 144 18.41 -1.66 -14.12
CA GLU A 144 17.45 -0.56 -14.15
C GLU A 144 17.37 0.11 -15.54
N ASN A 145 18.49 0.29 -16.23
CA ASN A 145 18.51 0.87 -17.57
C ASN A 145 17.85 -0.02 -18.64
N ASN A 146 17.71 -1.33 -18.40
CA ASN A 146 17.19 -2.29 -19.37
C ASN A 146 15.96 -3.05 -18.86
N LYS A 147 15.34 -2.57 -17.78
CA LYS A 147 14.30 -3.26 -17.03
C LYS A 147 13.14 -3.73 -17.91
N GLU A 148 12.62 -2.85 -18.76
CA GLU A 148 11.51 -3.16 -19.67
C GLU A 148 11.85 -4.28 -20.65
N LYS A 149 13.08 -4.30 -21.19
CA LYS A 149 13.55 -5.35 -22.09
C LYS A 149 13.78 -6.66 -21.34
N LEU A 150 14.37 -6.60 -20.15
CA LEU A 150 14.66 -7.79 -19.34
C LEU A 150 13.39 -8.48 -18.84
N GLN A 151 12.34 -7.71 -18.53
CA GLN A 151 11.03 -8.25 -18.13
C GLN A 151 10.29 -9.00 -19.25
N THR A 152 10.72 -8.86 -20.52
CA THR A 152 10.18 -9.68 -21.62
C THR A 152 10.66 -11.14 -21.54
N ASP A 153 11.79 -11.40 -20.87
CA ASP A 153 12.24 -12.76 -20.58
C ASP A 153 11.54 -13.27 -19.32
N TYR A 154 10.74 -14.33 -19.46
CA TYR A 154 10.00 -14.96 -18.36
C TYR A 154 10.89 -15.44 -17.19
N ARG A 155 12.20 -15.60 -17.43
CA ARG A 155 13.20 -16.03 -16.43
C ARG A 155 13.64 -14.90 -15.51
N ILE A 156 13.43 -13.64 -15.89
CA ILE A 156 13.96 -12.48 -15.17
C ILE A 156 12.80 -11.64 -14.64
N LYS A 157 12.37 -11.93 -13.41
CA LYS A 157 11.28 -11.20 -12.73
C LYS A 157 11.80 -10.19 -11.70
N SER A 158 13.02 -10.37 -11.23
CA SER A 158 13.67 -9.54 -10.22
C SER A 158 15.14 -9.29 -10.52
N PHE A 159 15.77 -8.35 -9.80
CA PHE A 159 17.21 -8.13 -9.87
C PHE A 159 18.02 -9.37 -9.47
N SER A 160 17.52 -10.14 -8.49
CA SER A 160 18.15 -11.41 -8.09
C SER A 160 18.14 -12.42 -9.24
N ASP A 161 17.02 -12.53 -9.94
CA ASP A 161 16.89 -13.42 -11.11
C ASP A 161 17.82 -12.99 -12.25
N PHE A 162 17.98 -11.67 -12.45
CA PHE A 162 18.93 -11.13 -13.40
C PHE A 162 20.37 -11.49 -13.05
N VAL A 163 20.77 -11.34 -11.79
CA VAL A 163 22.11 -11.73 -11.32
C VAL A 163 22.34 -13.23 -11.52
N ASN A 164 21.36 -14.06 -11.15
CA ASN A 164 21.42 -15.50 -11.35
C ASN A 164 21.52 -15.86 -12.83
N HIS A 165 20.76 -15.19 -13.70
CA HIS A 165 20.84 -15.38 -15.14
C HIS A 165 22.23 -15.06 -15.68
N CYS A 166 22.84 -13.94 -15.27
CA CYS A 166 24.20 -13.58 -15.66
C CYS A 166 25.24 -14.61 -15.19
N ILE A 167 25.12 -15.11 -13.96
CA ILE A 167 26.03 -16.14 -13.43
C ILE A 167 25.88 -17.44 -14.22
N MET A 168 24.65 -17.91 -14.40
CA MET A 168 24.36 -19.14 -15.14
C MET A 168 24.79 -19.06 -16.60
N GLY A 169 24.69 -17.87 -17.22
CA GLY A 169 25.19 -17.64 -18.58
C GLY A 169 26.71 -17.67 -18.70
N TYR A 170 27.43 -17.24 -17.66
CA TYR A 170 28.89 -17.16 -17.69
C TYR A 170 29.60 -18.44 -17.20
N LEU A 171 28.93 -19.27 -16.39
CA LEU A 171 29.48 -20.54 -15.89
C LEU A 171 30.06 -21.45 -16.98
N PRO A 172 29.38 -21.69 -18.12
CA PRO A 172 29.93 -22.52 -19.20
C PRO A 172 31.24 -21.98 -19.78
N THR A 173 31.40 -20.65 -19.83
CA THR A 173 32.64 -20.01 -20.30
C THR A 173 33.79 -20.27 -19.32
N ILE A 174 33.53 -20.13 -18.02
CA ILE A 174 34.52 -20.45 -16.97
C ILE A 174 34.90 -21.93 -16.99
N GLU A 175 33.91 -22.84 -17.08
CA GLU A 175 34.18 -24.28 -17.15
C GLU A 175 35.03 -24.66 -18.36
N LYS A 176 34.78 -24.03 -19.51
CA LYS A 176 35.59 -24.22 -20.72
C LYS A 176 37.02 -23.70 -20.52
N GLN A 177 37.19 -22.52 -19.93
CA GLN A 177 38.51 -21.94 -19.63
C GLN A 177 39.30 -22.79 -18.63
N LEU A 178 38.65 -23.33 -17.60
CA LEU A 178 39.30 -24.18 -16.60
C LEU A 178 39.75 -25.54 -17.17
N LYS A 179 39.02 -26.08 -18.16
CA LYS A 179 39.38 -27.33 -18.87
C LYS A 179 40.54 -27.15 -19.85
N HIS A 180 40.82 -25.91 -20.28
CA HIS A 180 41.95 -25.57 -21.16
C HIS A 180 42.95 -24.73 -20.39
N THR A 181 43.84 -25.38 -19.63
CA THR A 181 44.84 -24.79 -18.70
C THR A 181 45.83 -23.80 -19.33
N THR A 182 45.78 -23.57 -20.64
CA THR A 182 46.58 -22.58 -21.37
C THR A 182 45.75 -21.36 -21.75
N VAL A 183 45.25 -20.62 -20.77
CA VAL A 183 44.85 -19.23 -20.99
C VAL A 183 45.52 -18.37 -19.93
N VAL A 184 46.67 -17.83 -20.33
CA VAL A 184 47.35 -16.70 -19.69
C VAL A 184 46.30 -15.62 -19.40
N TYR A 185 46.27 -15.11 -18.17
CA TYR A 185 45.44 -13.97 -17.80
C TYR A 185 45.80 -12.76 -18.68
N GLY A 186 45.12 -12.63 -19.82
CA GLY A 186 45.08 -11.40 -20.58
C GLY A 186 44.23 -10.41 -19.79
N ASN A 187 44.89 -9.45 -19.14
CA ASN A 187 44.24 -8.26 -18.60
C ASN A 187 43.55 -7.49 -19.75
N ASN A 188 42.32 -7.86 -20.09
CA ASN A 188 41.48 -7.09 -21.00
C ASN A 188 40.67 -6.04 -20.22
N PHE A 189 41.35 -5.28 -19.36
CA PHE A 189 40.87 -3.99 -18.85
C PHE A 189 41.49 -2.85 -19.67
N HIS A 190 41.43 -2.97 -21.00
CA HIS A 190 41.76 -1.88 -21.89
C HIS A 190 40.52 -1.48 -22.69
N GLU A 191 40.34 -0.16 -22.71
CA GLU A 191 39.47 0.66 -23.57
C GLU A 191 38.05 0.98 -23.06
N PHE A 192 38.03 2.13 -22.34
CA PHE A 192 37.06 3.25 -22.33
C PHE A 192 35.57 2.97 -22.08
#